data_AF-R2XH27-F1
#
_entry.id   AF-R2XH27-F1
#
_cell.length_a   1.000
_cell.length_b   1.000
_cell.length_c   1.000
_cell.angle_alpha   90.00
_cell.angle_beta   90.00
_cell.angle_gamma   90.00
#
_symmetry.space_group_name_H-M   'P 1'
#
loop_
_entity.id
_entity.type
_entity.pdbx_description
1 polymer ?
#
loop_
_entity_poly.entity_id
_entity_poly.type
_entity_poly.pdbx_seq_one_letter_code
_entity_poly.pdbx_strand_id
1 'polypeptide(L)'
;MFILEKKAESKQQIWTHIKRHYQGEKVAVVGVNKQLPQTFLRNKQVIFYESLTENSLLEEGKKFLDNFAKDYSAFVFYVACSTEAAEQLIDAGRASGVRVTVTVAEAAA
;
A
#
# COMPACT_ATOMS: atom_id res chain seq x y z
N MET A 1 6.36 4.91 9.03
CA MET A 1 5.00 4.60 8.52
C MET A 1 4.44 5.88 7.96
N PHE A 2 3.63 5.81 6.91
CA PHE A 2 3.16 7.00 6.20
C PHE A 2 1.69 6.87 5.82
N ILE A 3 0.91 7.93 6.03
CA ILE A 3 -0.43 8.09 5.47
C ILE A 3 -0.30 9.15 4.38
N LEU A 4 -0.78 8.85 3.18
CA LEU A 4 -0.70 9.73 2.02
C LEU A 4 -2.11 10.07 1.54
N GLU A 5 -2.41 11.33 1.25
CA GLU A 5 -3.67 11.66 0.57
C GLU A 5 -3.59 11.20 -0.89
N LYS A 6 -4.62 10.52 -1.37
CA LYS A 6 -4.72 10.04 -2.76
C LYS A 6 -5.07 11.20 -3.68
N LYS A 7 -4.07 11.77 -4.35
CA LYS A 7 -4.24 12.87 -5.34
C LYS A 7 -4.59 12.34 -6.73
N ALA A 8 -5.02 13.23 -7.62
CA ALA A 8 -5.27 12.91 -9.04
C ALA A 8 -4.06 12.27 -9.75
N GLU A 9 -2.82 12.70 -9.42
CA GLU A 9 -1.55 12.12 -9.91
C GLU A 9 -0.91 11.12 -8.93
N SER A 10 -1.73 10.38 -8.19
CA SER A 10 -1.32 9.48 -7.12
C SER A 10 -0.29 8.41 -7.49
N LYS A 11 -0.20 8.04 -8.77
CA LYS A 11 0.83 7.12 -9.30
C LYS A 11 2.24 7.70 -9.11
N GLN A 12 2.44 8.95 -9.52
CA GLN A 12 3.74 9.60 -9.46
C GLN A 12 4.12 9.96 -8.02
N GLN A 13 3.12 10.27 -7.18
CA GLN A 13 3.26 10.44 -5.75
C GLN A 13 3.79 9.17 -5.07
N ILE A 14 3.15 8.01 -5.30
CA ILE A 14 3.63 6.72 -4.76
C ILE A 14 5.04 6.40 -5.26
N TRP A 15 5.33 6.69 -6.53
CA TRP A 15 6.65 6.39 -7.06
C TRP A 15 7.74 7.26 -6.49
N THR A 16 7.44 8.53 -6.28
CA THR A 16 8.33 9.46 -5.58
C THR A 16 8.51 9.02 -4.12
N HIS A 17 7.44 8.58 -3.46
CA HIS A 17 7.48 8.08 -2.10
C HIS A 17 8.38 6.84 -1.97
N ILE A 18 8.17 5.84 -2.83
CA ILE A 18 8.98 4.60 -2.85
C ILE A 18 10.44 4.91 -3.12
N LYS A 19 10.73 5.77 -4.10
CA LYS A 19 12.12 6.17 -4.39
C LYS A 19 12.78 6.93 -3.24
N ARG A 20 12.03 7.71 -2.47
CA ARG A 20 12.58 8.51 -1.35
C ARG A 20 12.76 7.70 -0.07
N HIS A 21 11.84 6.79 0.22
CA HIS A 21 11.74 6.15 1.54
C HIS A 21 12.03 4.66 1.55
N TYR A 22 12.04 4.01 0.37
CA TYR A 22 12.17 2.55 0.25
C TYR A 22 13.19 2.14 -0.83
N GLN A 23 14.15 3.01 -1.15
CA GLN A 23 15.18 2.73 -2.16
C GLN A 23 16.03 1.52 -1.73
N GLY A 24 16.15 0.53 -2.62
CA GLY A 24 16.93 -0.69 -2.37
C GLY A 24 16.18 -1.78 -1.60
N GLU A 25 14.94 -1.51 -1.18
CA GLU A 25 14.11 -2.47 -0.45
C GLU A 25 13.18 -3.27 -1.36
N LYS A 26 12.75 -4.44 -0.88
CA LYS A 26 11.65 -5.19 -1.51
C LYS A 26 10.33 -4.60 -1.04
N VAL A 27 9.58 -3.99 -1.96
CA VAL A 27 8.35 -3.26 -1.64
C VAL A 27 7.17 -3.90 -2.34
N ALA A 28 6.15 -4.31 -1.58
CA ALA A 28 4.88 -4.73 -2.16
C ALA A 28 3.96 -3.53 -2.34
N VAL A 29 3.32 -3.41 -3.52
CA VAL A 29 2.31 -2.37 -3.77
C VAL A 29 0.96 -3.07 -3.95
N VAL A 30 0.03 -2.78 -3.05
CA VAL A 30 -1.29 -3.42 -2.98
C VAL A 30 -2.34 -2.42 -3.46
N GLY A 31 -3.32 -2.86 -4.25
CA GLY A 31 -4.39 -1.98 -4.74
C GLY A 31 -5.70 -2.73 -4.97
N VAL A 32 -6.79 -1.97 -5.08
CA VAL A 32 -8.15 -2.48 -5.30
C VAL A 32 -8.48 -2.48 -6.80
N ASN A 33 -9.28 -3.45 -7.27
CA ASN A 33 -9.93 -3.45 -8.60
C ASN A 33 -9.05 -3.06 -9.81
N LYS A 34 -7.84 -3.60 -9.91
CA LYS A 34 -6.89 -3.37 -11.00
C LYS A 34 -6.54 -1.88 -11.19
N GLN A 35 -6.68 -1.06 -10.15
CA GLN A 35 -6.35 0.37 -10.20
C GLN A 35 -4.84 0.64 -10.27
N LEU A 36 -4.00 -0.40 -10.21
CA LEU A 36 -2.56 -0.26 -10.37
C LEU A 36 -2.16 -0.17 -11.86
N PRO A 37 -1.34 0.82 -12.25
CA PRO A 37 -0.89 0.96 -13.63
C PRO A 37 0.05 -0.18 -14.02
N GLN A 38 -0.09 -0.71 -15.24
CA GLN A 38 0.79 -1.77 -15.77
C GLN A 38 2.29 -1.41 -15.73
N THR A 39 2.65 -0.12 -15.68
CA THR A 39 4.03 0.34 -15.56
C THR A 39 4.68 0.01 -14.22
N PHE A 40 3.90 -0.16 -13.14
CA PHE A 40 4.43 -0.62 -11.84
C PHE A 40 4.87 -2.08 -11.88
N LEU A 41 4.21 -2.90 -12.71
CA LEU A 41 4.47 -4.34 -12.84
C LEU A 41 5.83 -4.66 -13.49
N ARG A 42 6.42 -3.70 -14.22
CA ARG A 42 7.71 -3.93 -14.92
C ARG A 42 8.94 -3.72 -14.04
N ASN A 43 8.81 -3.11 -12.86
CA ASN A 43 9.94 -2.93 -11.96
C ASN A 43 10.06 -4.14 -11.03
N LYS A 44 11.15 -4.92 -11.18
CA LYS A 44 11.45 -6.18 -10.45
C LYS A 44 11.43 -6.09 -8.90
N GLN A 45 11.25 -4.90 -8.33
CA GLN A 45 11.17 -4.65 -6.88
C GLN A 45 9.72 -4.54 -6.36
N VAL A 46 8.73 -4.52 -7.25
CA VAL A 46 7.29 -4.39 -6.93
C VAL A 46 6.56 -5.62 -7.45
N ILE A 47 6.23 -6.55 -6.55
CA ILE A 47 5.56 -7.80 -6.91
C ILE A 47 4.42 -8.06 -5.92
N PHE A 48 3.37 -8.69 -6.46
CA PHE A 48 2.14 -9.22 -5.85
C PHE A 48 0.89 -8.33 -5.82
N TYR A 49 -0.17 -8.88 -6.41
CA TYR A 49 -1.51 -8.33 -6.52
C TYR A 49 -2.51 -9.34 -5.95
N GLU A 50 -3.20 -8.96 -4.89
CA GLU A 50 -4.49 -9.53 -4.55
C GLU A 50 -5.51 -8.38 -4.64
N SER A 51 -6.58 -8.61 -5.39
CA SER A 51 -7.62 -7.61 -5.64
C SER A 51 -8.44 -7.48 -4.37
N LEU A 52 -7.99 -6.62 -3.44
CA LEU A 52 -8.75 -6.37 -2.22
C LEU A 52 -10.18 -6.00 -2.62
N THR A 53 -11.20 -6.70 -2.11
CA THR A 53 -12.57 -6.26 -2.33
C THR A 53 -12.85 -5.05 -1.44
N GLU A 54 -13.46 -4.02 -1.99
CA GLU A 54 -13.68 -2.72 -1.31
C GLU A 54 -14.39 -2.89 0.06
N ASN A 55 -15.20 -3.94 0.20
CA ASN A 55 -15.95 -4.26 1.41
C ASN A 55 -15.12 -4.92 2.53
N SER A 56 -13.96 -5.52 2.21
CA SER A 56 -13.13 -6.28 3.16
C SER A 56 -11.66 -5.84 3.17
N LEU A 57 -11.37 -4.62 2.70
CA LEU A 57 -10.02 -4.04 2.61
C LEU A 57 -9.16 -4.23 3.87
N LEU A 58 -9.77 -4.12 5.04
CA LEU A 58 -9.10 -4.21 6.33
C LEU A 58 -8.75 -5.66 6.69
N GLU A 59 -9.68 -6.59 6.50
CA GLU A 59 -9.46 -8.01 6.75
C GLU A 59 -8.49 -8.62 5.73
N GLU A 60 -8.73 -8.33 4.46
CA GLU A 60 -7.87 -8.81 3.37
C GLU A 60 -6.48 -8.16 3.45
N GLY A 61 -6.38 -6.87 3.81
CA GLY A 61 -5.11 -6.18 4.00
C GLY A 61 -4.30 -6.76 5.17
N LYS A 62 -4.95 -7.09 6.29
CA LYS A 62 -4.30 -7.80 7.41
C LYS A 62 -3.82 -9.18 7.00
N LYS A 63 -4.67 -9.95 6.31
CA LYS A 63 -4.31 -11.28 5.80
C LYS A 63 -3.12 -11.21 4.81
N PHE A 64 -3.08 -10.17 3.98
CA PHE A 64 -1.98 -9.93 3.06
C PHE A 64 -0.67 -9.65 3.82
N LEU A 65 -0.71 -8.81 4.85
CA LEU A 65 0.45 -8.56 5.70
C LEU A 65 0.94 -9.85 6.34
N ASP A 66 0.07 -10.67 6.93
CA ASP A 66 0.47 -11.93 7.57
C ASP A 66 1.09 -12.92 6.58
N ASN A 67 0.55 -13.01 5.36
CA ASN A 67 1.05 -13.93 4.35
C ASN A 67 2.42 -13.52 3.79
N PHE A 68 2.67 -12.21 3.65
CA PHE A 68 3.80 -11.71 2.87
C PHE A 68 4.82 -10.90 3.68
N ALA A 69 4.58 -10.64 4.97
CA ALA A 69 5.48 -9.82 5.79
C ALA A 69 6.93 -10.34 5.86
N LYS A 70 7.14 -11.64 5.60
CA LYS A 70 8.47 -12.25 5.56
C LYS A 70 9.22 -12.00 4.25
N ASP A 71 8.50 -11.71 3.17
CA ASP A 71 9.06 -11.59 1.82
C ASP A 71 9.39 -10.15 1.44
N TYR A 72 8.75 -9.17 2.10
CA TYR A 72 8.87 -7.75 1.81
C TYR A 72 9.23 -6.93 3.05
N SER A 73 10.05 -5.91 2.84
CA SER A 73 10.47 -4.97 3.90
C SER A 73 9.44 -3.84 4.10
N ALA A 74 8.64 -3.57 3.07
CA ALA A 74 7.61 -2.55 3.11
C ALA A 74 6.39 -2.89 2.22
N PHE A 75 5.23 -2.38 2.64
CA PHE A 75 3.96 -2.49 1.93
C PHE A 75 3.39 -1.11 1.68
N VAL A 76 2.93 -0.87 0.46
CA VAL A 76 2.28 0.37 0.04
C VAL A 76 0.88 0.04 -0.44
N PHE A 77 -0.12 0.32 0.40
CA PHE A 77 -1.53 0.18 0.06
C PHE A 77 -1.99 1.41 -0.73
N TYR A 78 -2.14 1.23 -2.02
CA TYR A 78 -2.70 2.20 -2.94
C TYR A 78 -4.23 2.04 -3.04
N VAL A 79 -4.91 2.54 -2.03
CA VAL A 79 -6.36 2.42 -1.85
C VAL A 79 -6.95 3.78 -1.49
N ALA A 80 -8.27 3.96 -1.63
CA ALA A 80 -8.94 5.17 -1.14
C ALA A 80 -9.74 4.77 0.11
N CYS A 81 -9.07 4.67 1.26
CA CYS A 81 -9.71 4.29 2.52
C CYS A 81 -9.86 5.49 3.47
N SER A 82 -10.63 5.32 4.54
CA SER A 82 -10.67 6.28 5.64
C SER A 82 -9.33 6.29 6.40
N THR A 83 -9.07 7.38 7.14
CA THR A 83 -7.90 7.48 8.02
C THR A 83 -7.89 6.37 9.07
N GLU A 84 -9.04 6.03 9.66
CA GLU A 84 -9.14 4.94 10.63
C GLU A 84 -8.71 3.58 10.05
N ALA A 85 -9.12 3.28 8.80
CA ALA A 85 -8.68 2.06 8.14
C ALA A 85 -7.17 2.08 7.84
N ALA A 86 -6.62 3.23 7.48
CA ALA A 86 -5.20 3.40 7.25
C ALA A 86 -4.37 3.18 8.53
N GLU A 87 -4.82 3.73 9.66
CA GLU A 87 -4.17 3.54 10.96
C GLU A 87 -4.18 2.06 11.39
N GLN A 88 -5.31 1.38 11.25
CA GLN A 88 -5.39 -0.04 11.59
C GLN A 88 -4.48 -0.93 10.73
N LEU A 89 -4.30 -0.60 9.44
CA LEU A 89 -3.36 -1.29 8.56
C LEU A 89 -1.90 -1.00 8.95
N ILE A 90 -1.60 0.23 9.37
CA ILE A 90 -0.28 0.61 9.88
C ILE A 90 0.05 -0.15 11.16
N ASP A 91 -0.90 -0.25 12.09
CA ASP A 91 -0.73 -1.00 13.33
C ASP A 91 -0.56 -2.49 13.09
N ALA A 92 -1.34 -3.07 12.16
CA ALA A 92 -1.14 -4.45 11.72
C ALA A 92 0.26 -4.65 11.14
N GLY A 93 0.72 -3.75 10.27
CA GLY A 93 2.07 -3.80 9.72
C GLY A 93 3.16 -3.72 10.79
N ARG A 94 2.96 -2.86 11.80
CA ARG A 94 3.86 -2.75 12.95
C ARG A 94 3.96 -4.07 13.70
N ALA A 95 2.82 -4.70 13.98
CA ALA A 95 2.76 -5.98 14.67
C ALA A 95 3.48 -7.08 13.88
N SER A 96 3.39 -7.06 12.55
CA SER A 96 4.08 -8.00 11.65
C SER A 96 5.54 -7.62 11.35
N GLY A 97 6.06 -6.52 11.91
CA GLY A 97 7.46 -6.09 11.77
C GLY A 97 7.80 -5.41 10.43
N VAL A 98 6.80 -4.96 9.67
CA VAL A 98 6.96 -4.39 8.32
C VAL A 98 6.54 -2.92 8.25
N ARG A 99 7.14 -2.18 7.32
CA ARG A 99 6.79 -0.77 7.11
C ARG A 99 5.58 -0.64 6.20
N VAL A 100 4.51 -0.06 6.72
CA VAL A 100 3.28 0.19 5.94
C VAL A 100 3.15 1.66 5.56
N THR A 101 2.81 1.89 4.29
CA THR A 101 2.28 3.16 3.77
C THR A 101 0.87 2.91 3.24
N VAL A 102 -0.08 3.79 3.55
CA VAL A 102 -1.46 3.69 3.05
C VAL A 102 -1.87 5.01 2.43
N THR A 103 -2.55 4.97 1.30
CA THR A 103 -3.23 6.15 0.75
C THR A 103 -4.66 6.25 1.31
N VAL A 104 -5.06 7.45 1.74
CA VAL A 104 -6.43 7.76 2.18
C VAL A 104 -7.17 8.54 1.11
N ALA A 105 -8.50 8.46 1.10
CA ALA A 105 -9.33 9.30 0.24
C ALA A 105 -9.03 10.78 0.51
N GLU A 106 -8.91 11.58 -0.55
CA GLU A 106 -8.78 13.03 -0.42
C GLU A 106 -10.00 13.55 0.36
N ALA A 107 -9.77 14.22 1.48
CA ALA A 107 -10.85 14.91 2.17
C ALA A 107 -11.35 16.00 1.21
N ALA A 108 -12.60 15.88 0.75
CA ALA A 108 -13.22 16.93 -0.05
C ALA A 108 -13.21 18.22 0.77
N ALA A 109 -12.32 19.14 0.38
CA ALA A 109 -12.18 20.46 0.97
C ALA A 109 -13.38 21.36 0.61
#